data_AF-R8N4L3-F1
#
_entry.id   AF-R8N4L3-F1
#
_cell.length_a   1.000
_cell.length_b   1.000
_cell.length_c   1.000
_cell.angle_alpha   90.00
_cell.angle_beta   90.00
_cell.angle_gamma   90.00
#
_symmetry.space_group_name_H-M   'P 1'
#
loop_
_entity.id
_entity.type
_entity.pdbx_description
1 polymer ?
#
loop_
_entity_poly.entity_id
_entity_poly.type
_entity_poly.pdbx_seq_one_letter_code
_entity_poly.pdbx_strand_id
1 'polypeptide(L)'
;MDEFLSSTSINPNLVGPTLPPVPPFTLPTGPTGPTGSLSVAYGTFWQTEIITVPFESPFSFNQADPMVGGISLLNPTTINITQAGDYRISFISSINLTVALSFPYSPTISILLNNSLIPNFKATMLNLRKKDYQMVQSAISIAA
;
A
#
# COMPACT_ATOMS: atom_id res chain seq x y z
N MET A 1 -22.31 -10.60 75.80
CA MET A 1 -20.90 -10.18 75.83
C MET A 1 -20.14 -11.31 76.49
N ASP A 2 -19.38 -12.18 75.85
CA ASP A 2 -19.15 -12.57 74.45
C ASP A 2 -18.51 -13.95 74.59
N GLU A 3 -19.04 -15.02 73.99
CA GLU A 3 -18.27 -16.26 73.97
C GLU A 3 -18.53 -17.08 72.69
N PHE A 4 -17.66 -16.75 71.72
CA PHE A 4 -17.08 -17.56 70.68
C PHE A 4 -17.96 -18.50 69.84
N LEU A 5 -18.18 -18.05 68.61
CA LEU A 5 -18.47 -18.89 67.46
C LEU A 5 -17.35 -19.92 67.28
N SER A 6 -17.66 -21.21 67.42
CA SER A 6 -16.77 -22.30 67.04
C SER A 6 -16.63 -22.31 65.51
N SER A 7 -15.44 -21.96 65.01
CA SER A 7 -15.08 -22.22 63.62
C SER A 7 -14.41 -23.60 63.55
N THR A 8 -14.90 -24.46 62.67
CA THR A 8 -14.19 -25.69 62.31
C THR A 8 -12.87 -25.27 61.67
N SER A 9 -11.76 -25.50 62.37
CA SER A 9 -10.43 -25.22 61.83
C SER A 9 -10.26 -26.03 60.54
N ILE A 10 -10.20 -25.37 59.39
CA ILE A 10 -9.88 -26.02 58.13
C ILE A 10 -8.47 -26.60 58.30
N ASN A 11 -8.36 -27.92 58.24
CA ASN A 11 -7.07 -28.61 58.27
C ASN A 11 -6.22 -28.07 57.09
N PRO A 12 -5.06 -27.43 57.33
CA PRO A 12 -4.23 -26.88 56.25
C PRO A 12 -3.66 -27.96 55.32
N ASN A 13 -3.77 -29.25 55.66
CA ASN A 13 -3.49 -30.34 54.71
C ASN A 13 -4.62 -30.56 53.67
N LEU A 14 -5.72 -29.81 53.76
CA LEU A 14 -6.78 -29.74 52.73
C LEU A 14 -6.56 -28.54 51.78
N VAL A 15 -5.32 -28.05 51.66
CA VAL A 15 -4.92 -27.06 50.66
C VAL A 15 -4.81 -27.74 49.29
N GLY A 16 -5.96 -27.79 48.59
CA GLY A 16 -6.11 -27.97 47.14
C GLY A 16 -5.60 -29.29 46.52
N PRO A 17 -6.13 -29.70 45.35
CA PRO A 17 -5.48 -30.74 44.56
C PRO A 17 -4.10 -30.23 44.11
N THR A 18 -3.04 -30.97 44.40
CA THR A 18 -1.73 -30.74 43.78
C THR A 18 -1.88 -31.01 42.29
N LEU A 19 -1.82 -29.94 41.48
CA LEU A 19 -1.82 -30.09 40.03
C LEU A 19 -0.53 -30.80 39.60
N PRO A 20 -0.59 -31.78 38.69
CA PRO A 20 0.61 -32.42 38.16
C PRO A 20 1.51 -31.37 37.48
N PRO A 21 2.84 -31.51 37.52
CA PRO A 21 3.75 -30.61 36.83
C PRO A 21 3.42 -30.56 35.33
N VAL A 22 3.32 -29.35 34.77
CA VAL A 22 3.19 -29.18 33.31
C VAL A 22 4.50 -29.61 32.66
N PRO A 23 4.49 -30.55 31.70
CA PRO A 23 5.71 -30.99 31.03
C PRO A 23 6.33 -29.84 30.22
N PRO A 24 7.67 -29.77 30.10
CA PRO A 24 8.33 -28.79 29.26
C PRO A 24 7.89 -28.97 27.80
N PHE A 25 7.41 -27.92 27.16
CA PHE A 25 7.26 -27.88 25.72
C PHE A 25 8.42 -27.08 25.13
N THR A 26 9.00 -27.57 24.05
CA THR A 26 9.99 -26.84 23.27
C THR A 26 9.30 -26.28 22.04
N LEU A 27 9.39 -24.97 21.84
CA LEU A 27 8.98 -24.37 20.58
C LEU A 27 9.98 -24.83 19.51
N PRO A 28 9.55 -25.21 18.28
CA PRO A 28 10.48 -25.53 17.22
C PRO A 28 11.36 -24.30 16.95
N THR A 29 12.62 -24.38 17.37
CA THR A 29 13.66 -23.42 17.01
C THR A 29 14.19 -23.82 15.64
N GLY A 30 13.36 -23.61 14.62
CA GLY A 30 13.87 -23.52 13.25
C GLY A 30 14.69 -22.23 13.12
N PRO A 31 15.65 -22.16 12.19
CA PRO A 31 16.26 -20.88 11.87
C PRO A 31 15.13 -19.91 11.51
N THR A 32 15.02 -18.80 12.22
CA THR A 32 14.26 -17.66 11.73
C THR A 32 14.88 -17.32 10.39
N GLY A 33 14.10 -17.48 9.30
CA GLY A 33 14.58 -17.14 7.96
C GLY A 33 15.14 -15.71 7.97
N PRO A 34 16.10 -15.38 7.09
CA PRO A 34 16.62 -14.02 7.04
C PRO A 34 15.44 -13.06 6.90
N THR A 35 15.27 -12.18 7.90
CA THR A 35 14.37 -11.06 7.76
C THR A 35 14.91 -10.23 6.60
N GLY A 36 14.20 -10.21 5.48
CA GLY A 36 14.64 -9.45 4.30
C GLY A 36 14.97 -8.03 4.72
N SER A 37 16.08 -7.48 4.24
CA SER A 37 16.45 -6.10 4.55
C SER A 37 15.35 -5.17 4.04
N LEU A 38 14.56 -4.61 4.95
CA LEU A 38 13.70 -3.47 4.65
C LEU A 38 14.62 -2.28 4.39
N SER A 39 14.88 -1.99 3.12
CA SER A 39 15.63 -0.81 2.71
C SER A 39 14.66 0.32 2.44
N VAL A 40 15.05 1.53 2.81
CA VAL A 40 14.28 2.71 2.46
C VAL A 40 14.32 2.88 0.95
N ALA A 41 13.14 2.97 0.34
CA ALA A 41 12.96 3.13 -1.10
C ALA A 41 12.05 4.33 -1.37
N TYR A 42 12.54 5.30 -2.12
CA TYR A 42 11.75 6.43 -2.59
C TYR A 42 12.28 6.94 -3.92
N GLY A 43 11.42 7.58 -4.70
CA GLY A 43 11.79 8.22 -5.94
C GLY A 43 10.82 9.33 -6.27
N THR A 44 11.33 10.42 -6.84
CA THR A 44 10.51 11.49 -7.36
C THR A 44 10.72 11.67 -8.86
N PHE A 45 9.60 11.82 -9.57
CA PHE A 45 9.56 11.85 -11.03
C PHE A 45 8.66 13.00 -11.47
N TRP A 46 9.10 13.78 -12.45
CA TRP A 46 8.29 14.88 -12.97
C TRP A 46 8.59 15.16 -14.44
N GLN A 47 7.68 15.92 -15.03
CA GLN A 47 7.74 16.43 -16.39
C GLN A 47 7.85 17.96 -16.32
N THR A 48 8.87 18.52 -16.96
CA THR A 48 9.08 19.98 -16.97
C THR A 48 8.34 20.69 -18.11
N GLU A 49 7.93 19.95 -19.13
CA GLU A 49 7.26 20.49 -20.32
C GLU A 49 5.77 20.18 -20.34
N ILE A 50 5.00 20.98 -21.10
CA ILE A 50 3.61 20.65 -21.40
C ILE A 50 3.61 19.61 -22.53
N ILE A 51 3.24 18.38 -22.20
CA ILE A 51 3.17 17.27 -23.15
C ILE A 51 1.73 16.99 -23.58
N THR A 52 1.56 16.61 -24.85
CA THR A 52 0.30 16.03 -25.33
C THR A 52 0.34 14.53 -25.11
N VAL A 53 -0.57 14.03 -24.28
CA VAL A 53 -0.68 12.59 -24.00
C VAL A 53 -1.94 12.06 -24.65
N PRO A 54 -1.83 11.10 -25.59
CA PRO A 54 -3.00 10.42 -26.12
C PRO A 54 -3.72 9.65 -25.02
N PHE A 55 -4.99 9.39 -25.25
CA PHE A 55 -5.75 8.47 -24.41
C PHE A 55 -5.14 7.07 -24.42
N GLU A 56 -5.29 6.36 -23.31
CA GLU A 56 -4.73 5.02 -23.07
C GLU A 56 -3.20 4.96 -23.10
N SER A 57 -2.54 6.11 -23.17
CA SER A 57 -1.07 6.22 -23.15
C SER A 57 -0.56 6.67 -21.78
N PRO A 58 0.63 6.19 -21.36
CA PRO A 58 1.23 6.59 -20.09
C PRO A 58 1.85 7.98 -20.14
N PHE A 59 1.90 8.66 -18.99
CA PHE A 59 2.61 9.92 -18.83
C PHE A 59 4.12 9.70 -18.90
N SER A 60 4.82 10.60 -19.59
CA SER A 60 6.28 10.60 -19.66
C SER A 60 6.89 11.54 -18.61
N PHE A 61 7.98 11.12 -17.98
CA PHE A 61 8.83 11.87 -17.09
C PHE A 61 10.17 12.13 -17.78
N ASN A 62 10.67 13.36 -17.71
CA ASN A 62 11.98 13.73 -18.26
C ASN A 62 13.00 14.05 -17.15
N GLN A 63 12.57 14.08 -15.89
CA GLN A 63 13.45 14.26 -14.75
C GLN A 63 13.07 13.29 -13.62
N ALA A 64 14.09 12.75 -12.96
CA ALA A 64 13.96 11.82 -11.85
C ALA A 64 15.13 12.00 -10.88
N ASP A 65 14.90 12.70 -9.77
CA ASP A 65 15.84 12.88 -8.66
C ASP A 65 15.09 13.54 -7.50
N PRO A 66 15.22 13.10 -6.23
CA PRO A 66 16.07 12.00 -5.76
C PRO A 66 15.41 10.62 -5.92
N MET A 67 16.25 9.58 -6.06
CA MET A 67 15.82 8.17 -6.08
C MET A 67 16.78 7.27 -5.28
N VAL A 68 16.24 6.31 -4.53
CA VAL A 68 17.00 5.35 -3.72
C VAL A 68 16.23 4.03 -3.54
N GLY A 69 16.93 2.96 -3.17
CA GLY A 69 16.31 1.72 -2.69
C GLY A 69 15.58 0.93 -3.78
N GLY A 70 16.18 0.80 -4.96
CA GLY A 70 15.61 0.01 -6.06
C GLY A 70 14.52 0.74 -6.85
N ILE A 71 14.27 2.02 -6.57
CA ILE A 71 13.40 2.89 -7.37
C ILE A 71 14.22 3.56 -8.48
N SER A 72 13.77 3.44 -9.73
CA SER A 72 14.43 4.04 -10.88
C SER A 72 13.44 4.36 -12.01
N LEU A 73 13.84 5.18 -12.97
CA LEU A 73 13.09 5.38 -14.21
C LEU A 73 13.61 4.38 -15.25
N LEU A 74 12.81 3.38 -15.64
CA LEU A 74 13.21 2.37 -16.64
C LEU A 74 13.26 2.97 -18.04
N ASN A 75 12.21 3.71 -18.36
CA ASN A 75 12.04 4.49 -19.57
C ASN A 75 11.17 5.70 -19.19
N PRO A 76 11.05 6.72 -20.06
CA PRO A 76 10.31 7.93 -19.71
C PRO A 76 8.90 7.68 -19.18
N THR A 77 8.25 6.58 -19.55
CA THR A 77 6.87 6.28 -19.17
C THR A 77 6.70 5.29 -18.02
N THR A 78 7.78 4.66 -17.57
CA THR A 78 7.72 3.52 -16.65
C THR A 78 8.72 3.66 -15.52
N ILE A 79 8.22 3.67 -14.29
CA ILE A 79 9.02 3.59 -13.06
C ILE A 79 9.31 2.12 -12.76
N ASN A 80 10.53 1.78 -12.37
CA ASN A 80 10.94 0.43 -11.99
C ASN A 80 11.23 0.36 -10.48
N ILE A 81 10.75 -0.71 -9.85
CA ILE A 81 10.86 -1.02 -8.42
C ILE A 81 11.45 -2.42 -8.28
N THR A 82 12.73 -2.56 -7.96
CA THR A 82 13.37 -3.89 -7.85
C THR A 82 13.25 -4.53 -6.48
N GLN A 83 12.73 -3.81 -5.49
CA GLN A 83 12.64 -4.26 -4.11
C GLN A 83 11.18 -4.52 -3.72
N ALA A 84 10.90 -5.69 -3.13
CA ALA A 84 9.58 -5.96 -2.57
C ALA A 84 9.33 -5.10 -1.33
N GLY A 85 8.10 -4.59 -1.18
CA GLY A 85 7.71 -3.77 -0.05
C GLY A 85 6.35 -3.11 -0.26
N ASP A 86 5.89 -2.40 0.76
CA ASP A 86 4.69 -1.58 0.70
C ASP A 86 5.03 -0.17 0.21
N TYR A 87 4.46 0.22 -0.92
CA TYR A 87 4.73 1.50 -1.56
C TYR A 87 3.53 2.43 -1.49
N ARG A 88 3.78 3.70 -1.16
CA ARG A 88 2.79 4.77 -1.25
C ARG A 88 3.10 5.64 -2.46
N ILE A 89 2.11 5.80 -3.33
CA ILE A 89 2.22 6.64 -4.52
C ILE A 89 1.37 7.90 -4.33
N SER A 90 1.94 9.05 -4.63
CA SER A 90 1.25 10.35 -4.61
C SER A 90 1.64 11.11 -5.85
N PHE A 91 0.66 11.68 -6.54
CA PHE A 91 0.88 12.42 -7.77
C PHE A 91 -0.03 13.64 -7.82
N ILE A 92 0.44 14.65 -8.54
CA ILE A 92 -0.32 15.85 -8.89
C ILE A 92 -0.22 15.95 -10.40
N SER A 93 -1.34 16.22 -11.07
CA SER A 93 -1.38 16.42 -12.51
C SER A 93 -2.28 17.62 -12.82
N SER A 94 -1.79 18.50 -13.69
CA SER A 94 -2.58 19.54 -14.33
C SER A 94 -2.78 19.16 -15.78
N ILE A 95 -4.02 19.04 -16.22
CA ILE A 95 -4.34 18.71 -17.60
C ILE A 95 -5.03 19.90 -18.27
N ASN A 96 -4.64 20.19 -19.50
CA ASN A 96 -5.38 21.07 -20.39
C ASN A 96 -5.91 20.22 -21.54
N LEU A 97 -7.22 20.22 -21.72
CA LEU A 97 -7.89 19.42 -22.75
C LEU A 97 -8.02 20.27 -24.01
N THR A 98 -7.24 19.93 -25.04
CA THR A 98 -7.34 20.56 -26.36
C THR A 98 -8.52 20.05 -27.19
N VAL A 99 -9.11 18.92 -26.80
CA VAL A 99 -10.36 18.39 -27.36
C VAL A 99 -11.48 18.68 -26.37
N ALA A 100 -12.55 19.31 -26.83
CA ALA A 100 -13.78 19.38 -26.04
C ALA A 100 -14.23 17.95 -25.75
N LEU A 101 -14.17 17.53 -24.49
CA LEU A 101 -14.75 16.25 -24.09
C LEU A 101 -16.25 16.39 -24.21
N SER A 102 -16.77 16.05 -25.39
CA SER A 102 -18.18 15.82 -25.56
C SER A 102 -18.53 14.61 -24.72
N PHE A 103 -19.68 14.67 -24.05
CA PHE A 103 -20.32 13.48 -23.52
C PHE A 103 -20.21 12.34 -24.57
N PRO A 104 -19.76 11.14 -24.18
CA PRO A 104 -19.62 10.65 -22.82
C PRO A 104 -18.20 10.68 -22.24
N TYR A 105 -17.23 11.48 -22.67
CA TYR A 105 -15.85 11.27 -22.19
C TYR A 105 -15.48 12.00 -20.87
N SER A 106 -14.95 11.27 -19.88
CA SER A 106 -14.37 11.83 -18.65
C SER A 106 -12.91 11.42 -18.50
N PRO A 107 -11.96 12.37 -18.37
CA PRO A 107 -10.56 12.04 -18.30
C PRO A 107 -10.26 11.48 -16.90
N THR A 108 -9.62 10.32 -16.85
CA THR A 108 -9.23 9.67 -15.59
C THR A 108 -7.75 9.31 -15.65
N ILE A 109 -7.06 9.49 -14.53
CA ILE A 109 -5.69 9.00 -14.35
C ILE A 109 -5.74 7.73 -13.49
N SER A 110 -5.04 6.71 -13.94
CA SER A 110 -4.90 5.42 -13.23
C SER A 110 -3.43 5.06 -13.05
N ILE A 111 -3.19 4.05 -12.21
CA ILE A 111 -1.87 3.42 -12.06
C ILE A 111 -1.94 2.00 -12.57
N LEU A 112 -0.92 1.61 -13.35
CA LEU A 112 -0.67 0.23 -13.71
C LEU A 112 0.55 -0.29 -12.96
N LEU A 113 0.41 -1.44 -12.32
CA LEU A 113 1.52 -2.24 -11.81
C LEU A 113 1.69 -3.44 -12.72
N ASN A 114 2.87 -3.61 -13.33
CA ASN A 114 3.15 -4.68 -14.28
C ASN A 114 2.06 -4.77 -15.36
N ASN A 115 1.71 -3.62 -15.94
CA ASN A 115 0.64 -3.45 -16.93
C ASN A 115 -0.77 -3.82 -16.46
N SER A 116 -0.97 -4.10 -15.17
CA SER A 116 -2.27 -4.41 -14.58
C SER A 116 -2.82 -3.21 -13.80
N LEU A 117 -4.10 -2.89 -14.01
CA LEU A 117 -4.75 -1.80 -13.29
C LEU A 117 -4.78 -2.08 -11.78
N ILE A 118 -4.28 -1.15 -10.96
CA ILE A 118 -4.49 -1.22 -9.52
C ILE A 118 -5.95 -0.83 -9.21
N PRO A 119 -6.76 -1.72 -8.62
CA PRO A 119 -8.15 -1.43 -8.30
C PRO A 119 -8.24 -0.28 -7.29
N ASN A 120 -9.31 0.51 -7.39
CA ASN A 120 -9.58 1.68 -6.55
C ASN A 120 -8.57 2.84 -6.68
N PHE A 121 -7.53 2.72 -7.51
CA PHE A 121 -6.68 3.85 -7.89
C PHE A 121 -7.28 4.58 -9.10
N LYS A 122 -8.36 5.33 -8.86
CA LYS A 122 -9.02 6.16 -9.90
C LYS A 122 -9.16 7.59 -9.39
N ALA A 123 -8.31 8.48 -9.90
CA ALA A 123 -8.53 9.91 -9.72
C ALA A 123 -9.46 10.40 -10.84
N THR A 124 -10.76 10.44 -10.54
CA THR A 124 -11.75 11.09 -11.41
C THR A 124 -11.65 12.60 -11.22
N MET A 125 -11.40 13.33 -12.30
CA MET A 125 -11.27 14.78 -12.23
C MET A 125 -12.64 15.46 -12.10
N LEU A 126 -12.71 16.46 -11.22
CA LEU A 126 -13.95 17.15 -10.88
C LEU A 126 -14.41 18.02 -12.06
N ASN A 127 -15.32 17.51 -12.87
CA ASN A 127 -16.25 18.36 -13.61
C ASN A 127 -17.65 18.15 -13.01
N LEU A 128 -18.22 19.24 -12.51
CA LEU A 128 -19.56 19.32 -11.93
C LEU A 128 -20.59 18.99 -13.01
N ARG A 129 -20.89 17.70 -13.21
CA ARG A 129 -22.18 17.14 -13.67
C ARG A 129 -21.98 15.67 -14.02
N LYS A 130 -22.32 14.78 -13.08
CA LYS A 130 -22.46 13.34 -13.32
C LYS A 130 -23.75 13.05 -14.08
N LYS A 131 -23.63 12.26 -15.14
CA LYS A 131 -24.44 11.08 -15.48
C LYS A 131 -23.78 10.47 -16.73
N ASP A 132 -23.26 9.26 -16.60
CA ASP A 132 -22.86 8.32 -17.66
C ASP A 132 -21.73 8.73 -18.64
N TYR A 133 -20.52 8.94 -18.12
CA TYR A 133 -19.33 9.12 -18.95
C TYR A 133 -18.56 7.80 -19.19
N GLN A 134 -18.21 7.49 -20.44
CA GLN A 134 -17.09 6.64 -20.86
C GLN A 134 -15.78 7.21 -20.29
N MET A 135 -15.07 6.38 -19.51
CA MET A 135 -13.81 6.76 -18.90
C MET A 135 -12.73 6.74 -19.98
N VAL A 136 -12.05 7.86 -20.19
CA VAL A 136 -10.88 7.89 -21.07
C VAL A 136 -9.64 7.99 -20.21
N GLN A 137 -8.83 6.94 -20.24
CA GLN A 137 -7.86 6.67 -19.20
C GLN A 137 -6.44 6.94 -19.70
N SER A 138 -5.70 7.84 -19.04
CA SER A 138 -4.24 7.89 -19.14
C SER A 138 -3.65 7.31 -17.86
N ALA A 139 -2.35 6.99 -17.84
CA ALA A 139 -1.83 6.29 -16.68
C ALA A 139 -0.37 6.53 -16.31
N ILE A 140 -0.05 6.22 -15.05
CA ILE A 140 1.32 6.12 -14.55
C ILE A 140 1.66 4.62 -14.55
N SER A 141 2.74 4.24 -15.24
CA SER A 141 3.18 2.85 -15.37
C SER A 141 4.30 2.52 -14.39
N ILE A 142 4.17 1.39 -13.70
CA ILE A 142 5.13 0.87 -12.74
C ILE A 142 5.45 -0.58 -13.09
N ALA A 143 6.73 -0.90 -13.17
CA ALA A 143 7.28 -2.24 -13.24
C ALA A 143 7.87 -2.61 -11.87
N ALA A 144 7.53 -3.79 -11.36
CA ALA A 144 8.04 -4.32 -10.09
C ALA A 144 8.30 -5.83 -10.17
#